data_AF-A0A150PSM4-F1
#
_entry.id   AF-A0A150PSM4-F1
#
_cell.length_a   1.000
_cell.length_b   1.000
_cell.length_c   1.000
_cell.angle_alpha   90.00
_cell.angle_beta   90.00
_cell.angle_gamma   90.00
#
_symmetry.space_group_name_H-M   'P 1'
#
loop_
_entity.id
_entity.type
_entity.pdbx_description
1 polymer ?
#
loop_
_entity_poly.entity_id
_entity_poly.type
_entity_poly.pdbx_seq_one_letter_code
_entity_poly.pdbx_strand_id
1 'polypeptide(L)'
;MLHLPLAQDATVDANAARPGLVELALSLRVSRDEDHVEVSVALPGGARVLPPRAHHYTLLTLARARLRDQAAPGLAEPQRGWRFVDDLCRSLAMEESRLNVEIYRIRQDFAALGVHDATGVVERRRGSRQVRLGTAQVAIAVMG
;
A
#
# COMPACT_ATOMS: atom_id res chain seq x y z
N MET A 1 -8.65 22.17 -14.69
CA MET A 1 -7.54 22.79 -13.92
C MET A 1 -7.61 22.17 -12.52
N LEU A 2 -6.84 21.11 -12.26
CA LEU A 2 -6.83 20.42 -10.96
C LEU A 2 -5.76 21.06 -10.09
N HIS A 3 -6.19 21.72 -9.03
CA HIS A 3 -5.33 22.34 -8.03
C HIS A 3 -5.08 21.30 -6.92
N LEU A 4 -3.84 20.81 -6.82
CA LEU A 4 -3.36 20.09 -5.66
C LEU A 4 -2.86 21.13 -4.65
N PRO A 5 -3.36 21.20 -3.42
CA PRO A 5 -2.80 22.13 -2.45
C PRO A 5 -1.39 21.67 -2.10
N LEU A 6 -0.40 22.51 -2.40
CA LEU A 6 0.94 22.43 -1.85
C LEU A 6 0.82 22.70 -0.35
N ALA A 7 0.96 21.65 0.46
CA ALA A 7 1.27 21.83 1.88
C ALA A 7 2.65 22.49 1.97
N GLN A 8 2.67 23.78 2.31
CA GLN A 8 3.88 24.55 2.55
C GLN A 8 4.21 24.56 4.04
N ASP A 9 5.52 24.54 4.28
CA ASP A 9 6.28 24.84 5.49
C ASP A 9 6.28 23.84 6.65
N ALA A 10 7.35 23.02 6.67
CA ALA A 10 8.02 22.64 7.90
C ALA A 10 9.54 22.55 7.65
N THR A 11 10.26 23.42 8.38
CA THR A 11 11.72 23.56 8.41
C THR A 11 12.43 22.23 8.70
N VAL A 12 13.51 21.99 7.95
CA VAL A 12 14.38 20.81 8.03
C VAL A 12 15.20 20.86 9.32
N ASP A 13 14.83 20.05 10.31
CA ASP A 13 15.73 19.67 11.40
C ASP A 13 16.53 18.43 11.01
N ALA A 14 17.85 18.56 11.09
CA ALA A 14 18.85 17.59 10.65
C ALA A 14 19.03 16.42 11.64
N ASN A 15 17.93 15.75 11.97
CA ASN A 15 17.95 14.38 12.49
C ASN A 15 16.93 13.60 11.68
N ALA A 16 17.36 13.08 10.53
CA ALA A 16 16.49 12.46 9.53
C ALA A 16 15.75 11.25 10.12
N ALA A 17 14.58 11.53 10.70
CA ALA A 17 13.60 10.57 11.13
C ALA A 17 13.25 9.74 9.89
N ARG A 18 13.75 8.52 9.89
CA ARG A 18 13.45 7.56 8.84
C ARG A 18 11.96 7.22 8.94
N PRO A 19 11.19 7.32 7.85
CA PRO A 19 9.74 7.16 7.92
C PRO A 19 9.42 5.74 8.39
N GLY A 20 8.66 5.65 9.48
CA GLY A 20 7.93 4.43 9.81
C GLY A 20 6.78 4.23 8.83
N LEU A 21 6.24 3.01 8.73
CA LEU A 21 5.17 2.71 7.76
C LEU A 21 3.89 3.54 7.98
N VAL A 22 3.63 4.00 9.20
CA VAL A 22 2.50 4.89 9.53
C VAL A 22 2.59 6.24 8.79
N GLU A 23 3.80 6.64 8.37
CA GLU A 23 4.06 7.87 7.61
C GLU A 23 4.21 7.61 6.10
N LEU A 24 4.08 6.36 5.64
CA LEU A 24 4.29 6.01 4.24
C LEU A 24 3.04 6.28 3.41
N ALA A 25 3.08 7.29 2.53
CA ALA A 25 2.00 7.55 1.58
C ALA A 25 2.20 6.78 0.27
N LEU A 26 1.15 6.13 -0.18
CA LEU A 26 1.12 5.26 -1.36
C LEU A 26 0.16 5.82 -2.41
N SER A 27 0.62 5.94 -3.65
CA SER A 27 -0.22 6.27 -4.79
C SER A 27 -0.16 5.15 -5.82
N LEU A 28 -1.32 4.59 -6.16
CA LEU A 28 -1.45 3.58 -7.19
C LEU A 28 -2.17 4.15 -8.40
N ARG A 29 -1.63 3.91 -9.58
CA ARG A 29 -2.30 4.19 -10.85
C ARG A 29 -2.53 2.88 -11.58
N VAL A 30 -3.76 2.64 -11.99
CA VAL A 30 -4.17 1.40 -12.65
C VAL A 30 -4.64 1.70 -14.07
N SER A 31 -4.20 0.90 -15.04
CA SER A 31 -4.70 0.97 -16.41
C SER A 31 -6.20 0.63 -16.46
N ARG A 32 -6.89 1.05 -17.53
CA ARG A 32 -8.33 0.82 -17.67
C ARG A 32 -8.71 -0.66 -17.77
N ASP A 33 -7.83 -1.47 -18.37
CA ASP A 33 -7.94 -2.93 -18.46
C ASP A 33 -7.42 -3.65 -17.21
N GLU A 34 -6.91 -2.92 -16.22
CA GLU A 34 -6.26 -3.44 -15.00
C GLU A 34 -5.02 -4.32 -15.22
N ASP A 35 -4.49 -4.39 -16.45
CA ASP A 35 -3.28 -5.17 -16.76
C ASP A 35 -1.99 -4.52 -16.23
N HIS A 36 -2.04 -3.23 -15.90
CA HIS A 36 -0.89 -2.47 -15.43
C HIS A 36 -1.21 -1.69 -14.15
N VAL A 37 -0.32 -1.84 -13.15
CA VAL A 37 -0.38 -1.10 -11.89
C VAL A 37 0.97 -0.42 -11.63
N GLU A 38 0.98 0.90 -11.70
CA GLU A 38 2.09 1.75 -11.28
C GLU A 38 1.94 2.05 -9.79
N VAL A 39 3.01 1.86 -9.02
CA VAL A 39 3.05 2.14 -7.58
C VAL A 39 4.09 3.20 -7.31
N SER A 40 3.68 4.29 -6.68
CA SER A 40 4.55 5.37 -6.21
C SER A 40 4.51 5.45 -4.70
N VAL A 41 5.69 5.57 -4.09
CA VAL A 41 5.87 5.67 -2.65
C VAL A 41 6.43 7.05 -2.32
N ALA A 42 5.77 7.79 -1.44
CA ALA A 42 6.29 9.05 -0.93
C ALA A 42 7.38 8.76 0.13
N LEU A 43 8.58 9.31 -0.08
CA LEU A 43 9.72 9.16 0.82
C LEU A 43 10.35 10.54 1.09
N PRO A 44 11.18 10.69 2.14
CA PRO A 44 12.06 11.83 2.29
C PRO A 44 12.92 12.00 1.04
N GLY A 45 12.90 13.19 0.44
CA GLY A 45 13.62 13.48 -0.81
C GLY A 45 12.83 13.23 -2.10
N GLY A 46 11.56 12.82 -2.01
CA GLY A 46 10.63 12.78 -3.14
C GLY A 46 9.96 11.43 -3.36
N ALA A 47 8.94 11.43 -4.22
CA ALA A 47 8.24 10.21 -4.60
C ALA A 47 9.12 9.29 -5.45
N ARG A 48 9.08 7.99 -5.17
CA ARG A 48 9.77 6.95 -5.94
C ARG A 48 8.76 6.02 -6.57
N VAL A 49 8.85 5.88 -7.90
CA VAL A 49 8.05 4.90 -8.65
C VAL A 49 8.75 3.54 -8.57
N LEU A 50 8.01 2.51 -8.18
CA LEU A 50 8.49 1.14 -8.22
C LEU A 50 8.48 0.62 -9.66
N PRO A 51 9.50 -0.15 -10.10
CA PRO A 51 9.48 -0.81 -11.40
C PRO A 51 8.20 -1.66 -11.55
N PRO A 52 7.59 -1.75 -12.75
CA PRO A 52 6.38 -2.55 -12.94
C PRO A 52 6.57 -4.02 -12.57
N ARG A 53 5.68 -4.57 -11.74
CA ARG A 53 5.69 -5.97 -11.31
C ARG A 53 4.29 -6.54 -11.17
N ALA A 54 4.13 -7.83 -11.43
CA ALA A 54 2.84 -8.52 -11.32
C ALA A 54 2.22 -8.46 -9.91
N HIS A 55 3.05 -8.53 -8.86
CA HIS A 55 2.58 -8.48 -7.46
C HIS A 55 2.04 -7.11 -7.02
N HIS A 56 2.12 -6.08 -7.87
CA HIS A 56 1.46 -4.80 -7.60
C HIS A 56 -0.07 -4.92 -7.59
N TYR A 57 -0.65 -5.89 -8.29
CA TYR A 57 -2.10 -6.12 -8.26
C TYR A 57 -2.59 -6.63 -6.89
N THR A 58 -1.77 -7.43 -6.19
CA THR A 58 -2.03 -7.81 -4.79
C THR A 58 -2.03 -6.58 -3.89
N LEU A 59 -1.08 -5.66 -4.08
CA LEU A 59 -1.04 -4.40 -3.33
C LEU A 59 -2.25 -3.51 -3.63
N LEU A 60 -2.66 -3.40 -4.90
CA LEU A 60 -3.87 -2.70 -5.33
C LEU A 60 -5.12 -3.27 -4.67
N THR A 61 -5.24 -4.59 -4.60
CA THR A 61 -6.39 -5.26 -3.98
C THR A 61 -6.49 -4.95 -2.49
N LEU A 62 -5.35 -4.95 -1.77
CA LEU A 62 -5.30 -4.54 -0.37
C LEU A 62 -5.58 -3.04 -0.17
N ALA A 63 -5.12 -2.18 -1.09
CA ALA A 63 -5.41 -0.75 -1.08
C ALA A 63 -6.91 -0.47 -1.27
N ARG A 64 -7.55 -1.12 -2.24
CA ARG A 64 -9.01 -1.06 -2.47
C ARG A 64 -9.78 -1.50 -1.23
N ALA A 65 -9.33 -2.58 -0.59
CA ALA A 65 -9.91 -3.06 0.66
C ALA A 65 -9.83 -2.00 1.78
N ARG A 66 -8.69 -1.34 1.92
CA ARG A 66 -8.47 -0.28 2.91
C ARG A 66 -9.40 0.92 2.69
N LEU A 67 -9.48 1.40 1.45
CA LEU A 67 -10.32 2.55 1.08
C LEU A 67 -11.81 2.26 1.22
N ARG A 68 -12.25 1.05 0.83
CA ARG A 68 -13.64 0.62 1.02
C ARG A 68 -14.05 0.68 2.49
N ASP A 69 -13.21 0.15 3.36
CA ASP A 69 -13.48 0.11 4.79
C ASP A 69 -13.35 1.51 5.44
N GLN A 70 -12.55 2.41 4.87
CA GLN A 70 -12.47 3.82 5.26
C GLN A 70 -13.72 4.63 4.90
N ALA A 71 -14.37 4.31 3.77
CA ALA A 71 -15.63 4.93 3.37
C ALA A 71 -16.84 4.43 4.17
N ALA A 72 -16.72 3.29 4.88
CA ALA A 72 -17.79 2.73 5.68
C ALA A 72 -17.97 3.49 7.02
N PRO A 73 -19.19 3.94 7.37
CA PRO A 73 -19.44 4.63 8.62
C PRO A 73 -19.27 3.69 9.83
N GLY A 74 -18.74 4.22 10.94
CA GLY A 74 -18.64 3.51 12.21
C GLY A 74 -17.51 2.49 12.33
N LEU A 75 -16.73 2.23 11.28
CA LEU A 75 -15.57 1.33 11.36
C LEU A 75 -14.31 2.08 11.80
N ALA A 76 -13.76 1.71 12.96
CA ALA A 76 -12.54 2.33 13.50
C ALA A 76 -11.30 1.98 12.66
N GLU A 77 -10.32 2.90 12.59
CA GLU A 77 -9.10 2.75 11.77
C GLU A 77 -8.39 1.38 11.95
N PRO A 78 -8.17 0.87 13.18
CA PRO A 78 -7.46 -0.41 13.38
C PRO A 78 -8.21 -1.63 12.83
N GLN A 79 -9.49 -1.48 12.49
CA GLN A 79 -10.35 -2.53 11.96
C GLN A 79 -10.45 -2.51 10.43
N ARG A 80 -9.99 -1.44 9.77
CA ARG A 80 -10.15 -1.26 8.33
C ARG A 80 -9.10 -2.02 7.52
N GLY A 81 -9.53 -2.59 6.40
CA GLY A 81 -8.68 -3.18 5.37
C GLY A 81 -8.28 -4.64 5.63
N TRP A 82 -8.68 -5.23 6.75
CA TRP A 82 -8.39 -6.64 7.04
C TRP A 82 -9.17 -7.56 6.10
N ARG A 83 -8.47 -8.47 5.43
CA ARG A 83 -9.04 -9.50 4.55
C ARG A 83 -8.54 -10.86 4.98
N PHE A 84 -9.44 -11.84 5.02
CA PHE A 84 -9.02 -13.23 5.21
C PHE A 84 -8.17 -13.67 4.01
N VAL A 85 -7.10 -14.40 4.28
CA VAL A 85 -6.18 -14.93 3.27
C VAL A 85 -6.96 -15.74 2.23
N ASP A 86 -7.89 -16.59 2.67
CA ASP A 86 -8.65 -17.46 1.77
C ASP A 86 -9.56 -16.64 0.84
N ASP A 87 -10.19 -15.56 1.35
CA ASP A 87 -11.01 -14.65 0.54
C ASP A 87 -10.17 -13.87 -0.48
N LEU A 88 -8.99 -13.41 -0.05
CA LEU A 88 -8.05 -12.68 -0.89
C LEU A 88 -7.53 -13.58 -2.03
N CYS A 89 -7.09 -14.80 -1.71
CA CYS A 89 -6.67 -15.81 -2.67
C CYS A 89 -7.75 -16.10 -3.72
N ARG A 90 -9.01 -16.30 -3.29
CA ARG A 90 -10.13 -16.49 -4.23
C ARG A 90 -10.34 -15.29 -5.14
N SER A 91 -10.32 -14.07 -4.59
CA SER A 91 -10.51 -12.85 -5.39
C SER A 91 -9.40 -12.61 -6.42
N LEU A 92 -8.19 -13.08 -6.11
CA LEU A 92 -7.00 -12.94 -6.94
C LEU A 92 -6.75 -14.16 -7.84
N ALA A 93 -7.61 -15.17 -7.78
CA ALA A 93 -7.46 -16.45 -8.47
C ALA A 93 -6.04 -17.06 -8.31
N MET A 94 -5.56 -17.13 -7.05
CA MET A 94 -4.24 -17.68 -6.72
C MET A 94 -4.23 -18.50 -5.44
N GLU A 95 -3.24 -19.37 -5.31
CA GLU A 95 -2.98 -20.14 -4.09
C GLU A 95 -2.30 -19.31 -2.99
N GLU A 96 -2.48 -19.70 -1.73
CA GLU A 96 -1.84 -19.02 -0.59
C GLU A 96 -0.32 -18.98 -0.68
N SER A 97 0.30 -20.04 -1.22
CA SER A 97 1.75 -20.09 -1.44
C SER A 97 2.21 -18.97 -2.38
N ARG A 98 1.46 -18.72 -3.46
CA ARG A 98 1.72 -17.61 -4.39
C ARG A 98 1.49 -16.27 -3.71
N LEU A 99 0.39 -16.09 -2.98
CA LEU A 99 0.14 -14.86 -2.22
C LEU A 99 1.29 -14.54 -1.26
N ASN A 100 1.82 -15.54 -0.54
CA ASN A 100 2.94 -15.38 0.37
C ASN A 100 4.22 -14.91 -0.35
N VAL A 101 4.50 -15.46 -1.53
CA VAL A 101 5.61 -15.02 -2.39
C VAL A 101 5.41 -13.58 -2.85
N GLU A 102 4.21 -13.20 -3.26
CA GLU A 102 3.89 -11.83 -3.68
C GLU A 102 4.04 -10.85 -2.52
N ILE A 103 3.55 -11.17 -1.31
CA ILE A 103 3.75 -10.35 -0.10
C ILE A 103 5.24 -10.21 0.23
N TYR A 104 6.03 -11.28 0.12
CA TYR A 104 7.47 -11.21 0.33
C TYR A 104 8.14 -10.27 -0.68
N ARG A 105 7.78 -10.35 -1.96
CA ARG A 105 8.32 -9.47 -3.02
C ARG A 105 7.94 -8.01 -2.80
N ILE A 106 6.70 -7.72 -2.41
CA ILE A 106 6.29 -6.37 -2.02
C ILE A 106 7.20 -5.85 -0.89
N ARG A 107 7.46 -6.67 0.14
CA ARG A 107 8.36 -6.25 1.24
C ARG A 107 9.78 -5.99 0.75
N GLN A 108 10.30 -6.79 -0.19
CA GLN A 108 11.61 -6.56 -0.79
C GLN A 108 11.67 -5.25 -1.58
N ASP A 109 10.64 -4.94 -2.38
CA ASP A 109 10.58 -3.70 -3.15
C ASP A 109 10.60 -2.46 -2.22
N PHE A 110 9.86 -2.50 -1.12
CA PHE A 110 9.83 -1.39 -0.15
C PHE A 110 11.13 -1.31 0.66
N ALA A 111 11.72 -2.45 1.02
CA ALA A 111 13.04 -2.47 1.67
C ALA A 111 14.13 -1.88 0.75
N ALA A 112 14.09 -2.17 -0.55
CA ALA A 112 15.03 -1.62 -1.54
C ALA A 112 14.89 -0.10 -1.70
N LEU A 113 13.73 0.48 -1.38
CA LEU A 113 13.52 1.92 -1.31
C LEU A 113 14.01 2.56 0.01
N GLY A 114 14.52 1.77 0.96
CA GLY A 114 14.97 2.27 2.27
C GLY A 114 13.84 2.45 3.28
N VAL A 115 12.65 1.89 3.05
CA VAL A 115 11.55 1.91 4.03
C VAL A 115 11.93 1.08 5.24
N HIS A 116 11.89 1.70 6.43
CA HIS A 116 12.15 1.02 7.68
C HIS A 116 10.96 0.14 8.06
N ASP A 117 11.25 -1.09 8.50
CA ASP A 117 10.26 -2.13 8.75
C ASP A 117 9.29 -2.33 7.56
N ALA A 118 9.86 -2.62 6.39
CA ALA A 118 9.09 -2.97 5.20
C ALA A 118 8.14 -4.16 5.43
N THR A 119 8.31 -4.95 6.49
CA THR A 119 7.35 -6.01 6.84
C THR A 119 5.96 -5.46 7.11
N GLY A 120 5.87 -4.24 7.64
CA GLY A 120 4.63 -3.54 7.92
C GLY A 120 3.80 -3.22 6.69
N VAL A 121 4.38 -3.12 5.48
CA VAL A 121 3.63 -2.74 4.25
C VAL A 121 2.41 -3.63 4.04
N VAL A 122 2.56 -4.91 4.37
CA VAL A 122 1.46 -5.85 4.51
C VAL A 122 1.48 -6.40 5.93
N GLU A 123 0.56 -5.92 6.75
CA GLU A 123 0.38 -6.40 8.10
C GLU A 123 -0.33 -7.75 8.13
N ARG A 124 -0.02 -8.55 9.16
CA ARG A 124 -0.75 -9.78 9.49
C ARG A 124 -1.36 -9.65 10.88
N ARG A 125 -2.66 -9.95 11.02
CA ARG A 125 -3.35 -9.88 12.31
C ARG A 125 -3.06 -11.15 13.12
N ARG A 126 -2.42 -11.01 14.26
CA ARG A 126 -2.10 -12.15 15.16
C ARG A 126 -3.38 -12.92 15.54
N GLY A 127 -3.26 -14.25 15.61
CA GLY A 127 -4.37 -15.13 15.99
C GLY A 127 -5.48 -15.25 14.93
N SER A 128 -5.32 -14.65 13.76
CA SER A 128 -6.28 -14.77 12.65
C SER A 128 -5.55 -14.90 11.31
N ARG A 129 -6.17 -15.53 10.32
CA ARG A 129 -5.63 -15.61 8.95
C ARG A 129 -5.99 -14.36 8.15
N GLN A 130 -5.71 -13.17 8.68
CA GLN A 130 -6.04 -11.89 8.04
C GLN A 130 -4.81 -11.06 7.72
N VAL A 131 -4.85 -10.38 6.58
CA VAL A 131 -3.84 -9.44 6.11
C VAL A 131 -4.47 -8.10 5.71
N ARG A 132 -3.70 -7.01 5.77
CA ARG A 132 -4.11 -5.69 5.27
C ARG A 132 -2.93 -4.89 4.74
N LEU A 133 -3.22 -3.85 3.97
CA LEU A 133 -2.25 -2.78 3.72
C LEU A 133 -1.96 -2.03 5.04
N GLY A 134 -0.69 -1.89 5.39
CA GLY A 134 -0.30 -1.31 6.69
C GLY A 134 -0.35 0.21 6.78
N THR A 135 -0.47 0.93 5.67
CA THR A 135 -0.71 2.38 5.70
C THR A 135 -2.19 2.69 5.50
N ALA A 136 -2.66 3.78 6.12
CA ALA A 136 -3.94 4.41 5.80
C ALA A 136 -3.80 5.50 4.71
N GLN A 137 -2.58 5.98 4.47
CA GLN A 137 -2.29 7.02 3.49
C GLN A 137 -2.14 6.38 2.11
N VAL A 138 -3.27 6.08 1.46
CA VAL A 138 -3.28 5.46 0.14
C VAL A 138 -4.28 6.15 -0.79
N ALA A 139 -3.89 6.34 -2.05
CA ALA A 139 -4.74 6.85 -3.12
C ALA A 139 -4.68 5.92 -4.33
N ILE A 140 -5.81 5.80 -5.05
CA ILE A 140 -5.92 5.02 -6.29
C ILE A 140 -6.52 5.93 -7.37
N ALA A 141 -5.91 5.95 -8.55
CA ALA A 141 -6.41 6.65 -9.71
C ALA A 141 -6.35 5.75 -10.97
N VAL A 142 -7.20 6.03 -11.96
CA VAL A 142 -7.17 5.38 -13.27
C VAL A 142 -6.20 6.12 -14.19
N MET A 143 -5.44 5.40 -15.00
CA MET A 143 -4.57 5.98 -16.03
C MET A 143 -5.41 6.57 -17.18
N GLY A 144 -5.14 7.83 -17.52
CA GLY A 144 -5.74 8.54 -18.65
C GLY A 144 -5.36 7.93 -19.98
#